data_AF-A0A1V4ZVD0-F1
#
_entry.id   AF-A0A1V4ZVD0-F1
#
_cell.length_a   1.000
_cell.length_b   1.000
_cell.length_c   1.000
_cell.angle_alpha   90.00
_cell.angle_beta   90.00
_cell.angle_gamma   90.00
#
_symmetry.space_group_name_H-M   'P 1'
#
loop_
_entity.id
_entity.type
_entity.pdbx_description
1 polymer ?
#
loop_
_entity_poly.entity_id
_entity_poly.type
_entity_poly.pdbx_seq_one_letter_code
_entity_poly.pdbx_strand_id
1 'polypeptide(L)'
;MADFVQSSETKNAVRKLAAPISDVTTFDGIVQSVITTNPFGCVSYMTAGENHPGVEKTREKYTVRFIYQGTSAENKGNGAHSFTTIAGYNAGITALNGATALSSAHDGTPLHDAENDSFSATLKCHDPNGELYNVTFSRDRVSVQSYSDDAVLTKVETWADTVAALA
;
A
#
# COMPACT_ATOMS: atom_id res chain seq x y z
N MET A 1 -22.08 19.84 -37.18
CA MET A 1 -22.04 18.65 -36.30
C MET A 1 -20.93 18.92 -35.30
N ALA A 2 -21.23 19.05 -34.01
CA ALA A 2 -20.20 19.24 -33.01
C ALA A 2 -19.57 17.87 -32.75
N ASP A 3 -18.26 17.76 -32.96
CA ASP A 3 -17.50 16.54 -32.68
C ASP A 3 -16.85 16.65 -31.30
N PHE A 4 -16.70 15.53 -30.62
CA PHE A 4 -16.02 15.51 -29.32
C PHE A 4 -14.52 15.65 -29.54
N VAL A 5 -13.90 16.66 -28.91
CA VAL A 5 -12.44 16.81 -28.90
C VAL A 5 -11.93 16.24 -27.58
N GLN A 6 -10.95 15.35 -27.67
CA GLN A 6 -10.29 14.77 -26.52
C GLN A 6 -9.55 15.85 -25.72
N SER A 7 -9.84 15.96 -24.43
CA SER A 7 -9.27 16.99 -23.55
C SER A 7 -8.01 16.55 -22.81
N SER A 8 -7.77 15.24 -22.63
CA SER A 8 -6.59 14.69 -21.96
C SER A 8 -6.37 13.19 -22.23
N GLU A 9 -5.15 12.71 -21.98
CA GLU A 9 -4.77 11.29 -21.97
C GLU A 9 -4.17 10.93 -20.62
N THR A 10 -4.76 9.97 -19.91
CA THR A 10 -4.19 9.43 -18.66
C THR A 10 -3.77 7.99 -18.86
N LYS A 11 -2.59 7.65 -18.34
CA LYS A 11 -1.94 6.35 -18.40
C LYS A 11 -1.90 5.72 -17.00
N ASN A 12 -1.70 4.39 -16.99
CA ASN A 12 -1.51 3.61 -15.77
C ASN A 12 -0.39 2.59 -16.01
N ALA A 13 0.48 2.41 -15.02
CA ALA A 13 1.60 1.48 -15.06
C ALA A 13 1.62 0.62 -13.79
N VAL A 14 2.10 -0.61 -13.91
CA VAL A 14 2.23 -1.54 -12.79
C VAL A 14 3.59 -2.23 -12.87
N ARG A 15 4.38 -2.12 -11.80
CA ARG A 15 5.58 -2.90 -11.56
C ARG A 15 5.22 -4.03 -10.60
N LYS A 16 5.25 -5.27 -11.10
CA LYS A 16 5.15 -6.45 -10.23
C LYS A 16 6.52 -6.70 -9.59
N LEU A 17 6.54 -6.94 -8.29
CA LEU A 17 7.78 -7.20 -7.55
C LEU A 17 8.24 -8.64 -7.78
N ALA A 18 9.56 -8.86 -7.80
CA ALA A 18 10.12 -10.21 -7.92
C ALA A 18 9.84 -11.05 -6.66
N ALA A 19 9.86 -10.41 -5.49
CA ALA A 19 9.48 -10.98 -4.22
C ALA A 19 8.49 -10.04 -3.49
N PRO A 20 7.54 -10.58 -2.70
CA PRO A 20 6.68 -9.76 -1.87
C PRO A 20 7.50 -9.01 -0.81
N ILE A 21 7.09 -7.78 -0.47
CA ILE A 21 7.65 -7.03 0.66
C ILE A 21 7.47 -7.86 1.94
N SER A 22 8.55 -8.06 2.70
CA SER A 22 8.63 -9.05 3.78
C SER A 22 7.59 -8.83 4.87
N ASP A 23 7.49 -7.60 5.36
CA ASP A 23 6.75 -7.24 6.55
C ASP A 23 6.25 -5.78 6.52
N VAL A 24 5.37 -5.46 7.46
CA VAL A 24 4.74 -4.13 7.55
C VAL A 24 5.74 -3.02 7.87
N THR A 25 6.86 -3.34 8.55
CA THR A 25 7.88 -2.35 8.93
C THR A 25 8.69 -1.94 7.70
N THR A 26 9.11 -2.91 6.90
CA THR A 26 9.78 -2.66 5.61
C THR A 26 8.85 -1.90 4.67
N PHE A 27 7.56 -2.29 4.62
CA PHE A 27 6.55 -1.59 3.83
C PHE A 27 6.38 -0.12 4.27
N ASP A 28 6.25 0.15 5.56
CA ASP A 28 6.12 1.52 6.07
C ASP A 28 7.37 2.34 5.82
N GLY A 29 8.56 1.76 6.01
CA GLY A 29 9.83 2.43 5.71
C GLY A 29 9.91 2.93 4.25
N ILE A 30 9.43 2.14 3.29
CA ILE A 30 9.34 2.55 1.88
C ILE A 30 8.38 3.73 1.72
N VAL A 31 7.17 3.63 2.26
CA VAL A 31 6.15 4.70 2.14
C VAL A 31 6.63 6.00 2.79
N GLN A 32 7.21 5.92 3.99
CA GLN A 32 7.77 7.07 4.71
C GLN A 32 8.96 7.68 3.95
N SER A 33 9.79 6.87 3.31
CA SER A 33 10.93 7.38 2.53
C SER A 33 10.46 8.31 1.39
N VAL A 34 9.36 7.96 0.72
CA VAL A 34 8.80 8.79 -0.35
C VAL A 34 8.23 10.09 0.20
N ILE A 35 7.48 10.03 1.30
CA ILE A 35 6.85 11.21 1.92
C ILE A 35 7.91 12.19 2.42
N THR A 36 8.96 11.68 3.07
CA THR A 36 9.97 12.52 3.74
C THR A 36 11.04 13.05 2.79
N THR A 37 11.50 12.23 1.84
CA THR A 37 12.58 12.63 0.93
C THR A 37 12.08 13.21 -0.39
N ASN A 38 10.80 12.99 -0.71
CA ASN A 38 10.16 13.45 -1.94
C ASN A 38 11.01 13.15 -3.21
N PRO A 39 11.34 11.87 -3.46
CA PRO A 39 12.25 11.49 -4.53
C PRO A 39 11.69 11.78 -5.93
N PHE A 40 10.37 11.96 -6.03
CA PHE A 40 9.69 12.28 -7.28
C PHE A 40 9.69 13.78 -7.60
N GLY A 41 10.14 14.63 -6.66
CA GLY A 41 10.20 16.08 -6.84
C GLY A 41 8.83 16.75 -6.86
N CYS A 42 7.84 16.18 -6.16
CA CYS A 42 6.49 16.71 -6.12
C CYS A 42 6.42 18.05 -5.39
N VAL A 43 5.51 18.94 -5.80
CA VAL A 43 5.40 20.30 -5.25
C VAL A 43 4.05 20.51 -4.58
N SER A 44 4.04 21.30 -3.50
CA SER A 44 2.79 21.66 -2.83
C SER A 44 1.83 22.37 -3.77
N TYR A 45 0.53 22.21 -3.55
CA TYR A 45 -0.50 22.86 -4.34
C TYR A 45 -1.68 23.30 -3.47
N MET A 46 -2.41 24.31 -3.96
CA MET A 46 -3.64 24.75 -3.31
C MET A 46 -4.85 24.25 -4.08
N THR A 47 -5.84 23.71 -3.37
CA THR A 47 -7.13 23.33 -3.94
C THR A 47 -8.22 23.66 -2.94
N ALA A 48 -9.30 24.29 -3.39
CA ALA A 48 -10.41 24.71 -2.54
C ALA A 48 -10.02 25.55 -1.30
N GLY A 49 -8.90 26.28 -1.37
CA GLY A 49 -8.39 27.08 -0.24
C GLY A 49 -7.57 26.30 0.79
N GLU A 50 -7.37 25.00 0.60
CA GLU A 50 -6.51 24.16 1.43
C GLU A 50 -5.15 23.95 0.76
N ASN A 51 -4.08 23.98 1.57
CA ASN A 51 -2.72 23.73 1.11
C ASN A 51 -2.36 22.25 1.29
N HIS A 52 -2.05 21.59 0.17
CA HIS A 52 -1.63 20.19 0.14
C HIS A 52 -0.11 20.09 -0.01
N PRO A 53 0.56 19.17 0.71
CA PRO A 53 1.97 18.88 0.49
C PRO A 53 2.19 18.24 -0.89
N GLY A 54 3.44 18.23 -1.38
CA GLY A 54 3.75 17.64 -2.68
C GLY A 54 3.47 16.14 -2.76
N VAL A 55 3.73 15.42 -1.66
CA VAL A 55 3.39 13.99 -1.50
C VAL A 55 2.46 13.85 -0.30
N GLU A 56 1.30 13.25 -0.51
CA GLU A 56 0.30 13.03 0.53
C GLU A 56 -0.16 11.56 0.57
N LYS A 57 -0.16 10.93 1.75
CA LYS A 57 -0.76 9.60 1.91
C LYS A 57 -2.27 9.73 2.01
N THR A 58 -2.99 9.22 1.02
CA THR A 58 -4.45 9.40 0.91
C THR A 58 -5.25 8.19 1.36
N ARG A 59 -4.67 6.99 1.25
CA ARG A 59 -5.31 5.72 1.64
C ARG A 59 -4.27 4.76 2.18
N GLU A 60 -4.67 3.99 3.18
CA GLU A 60 -3.89 2.86 3.67
C GLU A 60 -4.82 1.73 4.12
N LYS A 61 -4.36 0.49 3.94
CA LYS A 61 -5.08 -0.72 4.34
C LYS A 61 -4.09 -1.83 4.69
N TYR A 62 -4.30 -2.44 5.84
CA TYR A 62 -3.49 -3.54 6.36
C TYR A 62 -4.42 -4.69 6.72
N THR A 63 -4.24 -5.86 6.12
CA THR A 63 -5.06 -7.04 6.42
C THR A 63 -4.19 -8.11 7.05
N VAL A 64 -4.52 -8.49 8.28
CA VAL A 64 -3.92 -9.62 8.97
C VAL A 64 -4.64 -10.90 8.56
N ARG A 65 -3.91 -12.00 8.47
CA ARG A 65 -4.46 -13.34 8.26
C ARG A 65 -4.09 -14.26 9.42
N PHE A 66 -5.06 -15.03 9.84
CA PHE A 66 -4.90 -16.01 10.90
C PHE A 66 -5.34 -17.38 10.40
N ILE A 67 -4.59 -18.39 10.81
CA ILE A 67 -4.95 -19.80 10.67
C ILE A 67 -5.16 -20.34 12.08
N TYR A 68 -6.26 -21.05 12.31
CA TYR A 68 -6.49 -21.74 13.57
C TYR A 68 -6.08 -23.19 13.39
N GLN A 69 -5.10 -23.64 14.18
CA GLN A 69 -4.53 -24.97 14.06
C GLN A 69 -4.93 -25.87 15.24
N GLY A 70 -5.23 -27.13 14.94
CA GLY A 70 -5.39 -28.17 15.95
C GLY A 70 -4.06 -28.67 16.50
N THR A 71 -4.12 -29.69 17.35
CA THR A 71 -2.95 -30.24 18.05
C THR A 71 -1.95 -30.94 17.12
N SER A 72 -2.37 -31.32 15.91
CA SER A 72 -1.53 -31.97 14.90
C SER A 72 -1.21 -31.04 13.72
N ALA A 73 -1.30 -29.71 13.94
CA ALA A 73 -1.16 -28.67 12.93
C ALA A 73 -2.20 -28.73 11.78
N GLU A 74 -3.32 -29.42 11.99
CA GLU A 74 -4.42 -29.40 11.03
C GLU A 74 -5.11 -28.04 11.01
N ASN A 75 -5.45 -27.54 9.82
CA ASN A 75 -6.19 -26.29 9.66
C ASN A 75 -7.65 -26.49 10.08
N LYS A 76 -8.08 -25.82 11.14
CA LYS A 76 -9.45 -25.81 11.66
C LYS A 76 -10.28 -24.63 11.15
N GLY A 77 -9.63 -23.63 10.56
CA GLY A 77 -10.28 -22.43 10.05
C GLY A 77 -9.30 -21.30 9.80
N ASN A 78 -9.79 -20.26 9.15
CA ASN A 78 -9.04 -19.04 8.90
C ASN A 78 -9.85 -17.81 9.31
N GLY A 79 -9.14 -16.72 9.54
CA GLY A 79 -9.71 -15.40 9.80
C GLY A 79 -8.89 -14.32 9.12
N ALA A 80 -9.55 -13.26 8.67
CA ALA A 80 -8.88 -12.08 8.15
C ALA A 80 -9.53 -10.82 8.72
N HIS A 81 -8.70 -9.85 9.13
CA HIS A 81 -9.17 -8.58 9.68
C HIS A 81 -8.42 -7.45 9.00
N SER A 82 -9.14 -6.41 8.59
CA SER A 82 -8.57 -5.24 7.93
C SER A 82 -8.54 -4.04 8.88
N PHE A 83 -7.43 -3.31 8.84
CA PHE A 83 -7.15 -2.12 9.62
C PHE A 83 -6.76 -0.98 8.68
N THR A 84 -7.04 0.24 9.11
CA THR A 84 -6.71 1.48 8.39
C THR A 84 -5.50 2.21 8.97
N THR A 85 -4.77 1.58 9.90
CA THR A 85 -3.52 2.10 10.45
C THR A 85 -2.59 0.93 10.82
N ILE A 86 -1.27 1.16 10.80
CA ILE A 86 -0.27 0.19 11.27
C ILE A 86 -0.43 -0.09 12.77
N ALA A 87 -0.74 0.94 13.56
CA ALA A 87 -1.00 0.79 14.98
C ALA A 87 -2.19 -0.15 15.24
N GLY A 88 -3.29 0.02 14.49
CA GLY A 88 -4.44 -0.86 14.53
C GLY A 88 -4.11 -2.29 14.09
N TYR A 89 -3.28 -2.45 13.05
CA TYR A 89 -2.77 -3.75 12.61
C TYR A 89 -2.00 -4.48 13.72
N ASN A 90 -1.03 -3.83 14.37
CA ASN A 90 -0.23 -4.44 15.43
C ASN A 90 -1.06 -4.76 16.69
N ALA A 91 -1.95 -3.84 17.09
CA ALA A 91 -2.87 -4.07 18.20
C ALA A 91 -3.86 -5.20 17.88
N GLY A 92 -4.34 -5.26 16.62
CA GLY A 92 -5.24 -6.28 16.12
C GLY A 92 -4.65 -7.69 16.16
N ILE A 93 -3.39 -7.87 15.74
CA ILE A 93 -2.66 -9.14 15.86
C ILE A 93 -2.65 -9.62 17.30
N THR A 94 -2.32 -8.72 18.24
CA THR A 94 -2.27 -9.03 19.68
C THR A 94 -3.65 -9.43 20.19
N ALA A 95 -4.69 -8.67 19.83
CA ALA A 95 -6.06 -8.93 20.25
C ALA A 95 -6.59 -10.28 19.71
N LEU A 96 -6.32 -10.60 18.44
CA LEU A 96 -6.76 -11.84 17.81
C LEU A 96 -6.04 -13.07 18.35
N ASN A 97 -4.73 -12.96 18.63
CA ASN A 97 -3.99 -14.02 19.32
C ASN A 97 -4.54 -14.30 20.73
N GLY A 98 -5.03 -13.28 21.43
CA GLY A 98 -5.64 -13.41 22.76
C GLY A 98 -7.13 -13.75 22.76
N ALA A 99 -7.78 -13.87 21.61
CA ALA A 99 -9.22 -14.01 21.50
C ALA A 99 -9.68 -15.46 21.77
N THR A 100 -9.77 -15.83 23.06
CA THR A 100 -10.15 -17.19 23.50
C THR A 100 -11.48 -17.67 22.93
N ALA A 101 -12.46 -16.77 22.77
CA ALA A 101 -13.75 -17.11 22.18
C ALA A 101 -13.62 -17.58 20.71
N LEU A 102 -12.73 -16.96 19.92
CA LEU A 102 -12.46 -17.39 18.55
C LEU A 102 -11.69 -18.71 18.53
N SER A 103 -10.69 -18.87 19.40
CA SER A 103 -9.95 -20.13 19.53
C SER A 103 -10.87 -21.31 19.86
N SER A 104 -11.80 -21.12 20.81
CA SER A 104 -12.80 -22.15 21.17
C SER A 104 -13.80 -22.41 20.05
N ALA A 105 -14.24 -21.37 19.32
CA ALA A 105 -15.17 -21.54 18.20
C ALA A 105 -14.55 -22.33 17.04
N HIS A 106 -13.24 -22.17 16.82
CA HIS A 106 -12.50 -22.93 15.82
C HIS A 106 -11.98 -24.28 16.32
N ASP A 107 -12.05 -24.58 17.62
CA ASP A 107 -11.36 -25.74 18.22
C ASP A 107 -9.86 -25.77 17.84
N GLY A 108 -9.20 -24.60 17.92
CA GLY A 108 -7.84 -24.42 17.44
C GLY A 108 -7.08 -23.24 18.05
N THR A 109 -5.76 -23.33 18.01
CA THR A 109 -4.83 -22.27 18.46
C THR A 109 -4.62 -21.27 17.32
N PRO A 110 -4.77 -19.95 17.56
CA PRO A 110 -4.51 -18.95 16.54
C PRO A 110 -3.02 -18.91 16.19
N LEU A 111 -2.72 -18.91 14.90
CA LEU A 111 -1.41 -18.67 14.33
C LEU A 111 -1.52 -17.50 13.35
N HIS A 112 -0.72 -16.46 13.58
CA HIS A 112 -0.63 -15.33 12.66
C HIS A 112 0.17 -15.74 11.42
N ASP A 113 -0.50 -15.70 10.26
CA ASP A 113 0.06 -16.04 8.96
C ASP A 113 0.63 -14.79 8.27
N ALA A 114 1.72 -14.28 8.84
CA ALA A 114 2.34 -13.02 8.42
C ALA A 114 2.82 -13.01 6.96
N GLU A 115 3.09 -14.18 6.37
CA GLU A 115 3.50 -14.31 4.97
C GLU A 115 2.39 -13.95 3.99
N ASN A 116 1.14 -14.21 4.38
CA ASN A 116 -0.06 -13.98 3.58
C ASN A 116 -0.83 -12.70 3.93
N ASP A 117 -0.32 -11.91 4.88
CA ASP A 117 -0.83 -10.58 5.16
C ASP A 117 -0.79 -9.69 3.92
N SER A 118 -1.66 -8.70 3.86
CA SER A 118 -1.67 -7.72 2.77
C SER A 118 -1.56 -6.30 3.29
N PHE A 119 -0.69 -5.53 2.64
CA PHE A 119 -0.47 -4.12 2.94
C PHE A 119 -0.69 -3.33 1.65
N SER A 120 -1.32 -2.17 1.78
CA SER A 120 -1.47 -1.23 0.67
C SER A 120 -1.51 0.20 1.17
N ALA A 121 -0.84 1.10 0.44
CA ALA A 121 -0.82 2.53 0.71
C ALA A 121 -0.79 3.29 -0.61
N THR A 122 -1.65 4.30 -0.73
CA THR A 122 -1.73 5.18 -1.90
C THR A 122 -1.21 6.56 -1.54
N LEU A 123 -0.17 6.98 -2.24
CA LEU A 123 0.37 8.33 -2.21
C LEU A 123 -0.17 9.12 -3.40
N LYS A 124 -0.69 10.30 -3.14
CA LYS A 124 -0.99 11.30 -4.17
C LYS A 124 0.22 12.21 -4.31
N CYS A 125 0.61 12.45 -5.55
CA CYS A 125 1.79 13.21 -5.92
C CYS A 125 1.38 14.31 -6.90
N HIS A 126 1.85 15.53 -6.66
CA HIS A 126 1.66 16.66 -7.57
C HIS A 126 2.99 16.98 -8.26
N ASP A 127 3.09 16.66 -9.55
CA ASP A 127 4.30 16.92 -10.33
C ASP A 127 4.46 18.44 -10.60
N PRO A 128 5.71 18.95 -10.70
CA PRO A 128 5.95 20.34 -11.12
C PRO A 128 5.26 20.78 -12.42
N ASN A 129 4.90 19.85 -13.31
CA ASN A 129 4.15 20.14 -14.53
C ASN A 129 2.64 20.43 -14.29
N GLY A 130 2.16 20.34 -13.04
CA GLY A 130 0.78 20.57 -12.64
C GLY A 130 -0.11 19.31 -12.60
N GLU A 131 0.46 18.15 -12.92
CA GLU A 131 -0.24 16.87 -12.94
C GLU A 131 -0.40 16.27 -11.53
N LEU A 132 -1.56 15.67 -11.28
CA LEU A 132 -1.84 14.87 -10.09
C LEU A 132 -1.92 13.40 -10.45
N TYR A 133 -0.99 12.61 -9.92
CA TYR A 133 -0.95 11.17 -10.12
C TYR A 133 -0.90 10.44 -8.78
N ASN A 134 -1.23 9.15 -8.79
CA ASN A 134 -1.21 8.31 -7.60
C ASN A 134 -0.15 7.22 -7.73
N VAL A 135 0.65 7.02 -6.68
CA VAL A 135 1.54 5.88 -6.53
C VAL A 135 0.98 4.98 -5.43
N THR A 136 0.54 3.79 -5.81
CA THR A 136 0.05 2.80 -4.85
C THR A 136 1.06 1.69 -4.66
N PHE A 137 1.54 1.56 -3.43
CA PHE A 137 2.37 0.46 -2.96
C PHE A 137 1.45 -0.63 -2.43
N SER A 138 1.75 -1.86 -2.80
CA SER A 138 1.14 -3.07 -2.26
C SER A 138 2.24 -4.09 -1.98
N ARG A 139 1.93 -5.14 -1.22
CA ARG A 139 2.90 -6.20 -0.87
C ARG A 139 3.60 -6.81 -2.10
N ASP A 140 2.91 -6.93 -3.23
CA ASP A 140 3.38 -7.65 -4.43
C ASP A 140 3.65 -6.75 -5.65
N ARG A 141 3.33 -5.46 -5.57
CA ARG A 141 3.41 -4.55 -6.72
C ARG A 141 3.47 -3.09 -6.31
N VAL A 142 4.00 -2.27 -7.21
CA VAL A 142 3.83 -0.81 -7.22
C VAL A 142 3.03 -0.44 -8.45
N SER A 143 2.11 0.51 -8.33
CA SER A 143 1.34 1.02 -9.47
C SER A 143 1.34 2.53 -9.50
N VAL A 144 1.46 3.09 -10.69
CA VAL A 144 1.37 4.53 -10.97
C VAL A 144 0.12 4.74 -11.80
N GLN A 145 -0.77 5.62 -11.34
CA GLN A 145 -2.07 5.84 -11.96
C GLN A 145 -2.29 7.32 -12.23
N SER A 146 -3.06 7.61 -13.29
CA SER A 146 -3.46 8.97 -13.66
C SER A 146 -2.28 9.88 -14.00
N TYR A 147 -1.22 9.34 -14.63
CA TYR A 147 -0.13 10.14 -15.17
C TYR A 147 -0.28 10.30 -16.69
N SER A 148 0.21 11.38 -17.28
CA SER A 148 0.15 11.70 -18.70
C SER A 148 1.56 11.76 -19.27
N ASP A 149 2.46 12.40 -18.53
CA ASP A 149 3.86 12.58 -18.89
C ASP A 149 4.70 11.35 -18.53
N ASP A 150 5.39 10.77 -19.51
CA ASP A 150 6.26 9.60 -19.30
C ASP A 150 7.48 9.91 -18.42
N ALA A 151 7.83 11.20 -18.26
CA ALA A 151 8.83 11.61 -17.28
C ALA A 151 8.41 11.30 -15.84
N VAL A 152 7.10 11.30 -15.52
CA VAL A 152 6.59 10.88 -14.21
C VAL A 152 6.90 9.41 -13.96
N LEU A 153 6.58 8.54 -14.92
CA LEU A 153 6.88 7.12 -14.81
C LEU A 153 8.39 6.88 -14.67
N THR A 154 9.20 7.55 -15.48
CA THR A 154 10.66 7.43 -15.46
C THR A 154 11.26 7.79 -14.09
N LYS A 155 10.76 8.86 -13.43
CA LYS A 155 11.20 9.24 -12.08
C LYS A 155 10.86 8.16 -11.05
N VAL A 156 9.64 7.62 -11.11
CA VAL A 156 9.19 6.57 -10.17
C VAL A 156 9.97 5.28 -10.38
N GLU A 157 10.23 4.88 -11.64
CA GLU A 157 11.04 3.70 -11.97
C GLU A 157 12.48 3.85 -11.50
N THR A 158 13.10 4.99 -11.79
CA THR A 158 14.50 5.28 -11.38
C THR A 158 14.63 5.21 -9.87
N TRP A 159 13.70 5.79 -9.12
CA TRP A 159 13.70 5.68 -7.66
C TRP A 159 13.45 4.23 -7.20
N ALA A 160 12.47 3.54 -7.78
CA ALA A 160 12.13 2.17 -7.38
C ALA A 160 13.32 1.21 -7.58
N ASP A 161 14.15 1.41 -8.61
CA ASP A 161 15.37 0.63 -8.84
C ASP A 161 16.45 0.84 -7.77
N THR A 162 16.41 1.95 -7.03
CA THR A 162 17.31 2.19 -5.89
C THR A 162 16.83 1.50 -4.60
N VAL A 163 15.57 1.06 -4.55
CA VAL A 163 14.96 0.44 -3.37
C VAL A 163 15.02 -1.08 -3.52
N ALA A 164 15.94 -1.72 -2.80
CA ALA A 164 16.16 -3.16 -2.91
C ALA A 164 14.90 -4.02 -2.69
N ALA A 165 13.97 -3.57 -1.83
CA ALA A 165 12.70 -4.26 -1.58
C ALA A 165 11.68 -4.15 -2.73
N LEU A 166 11.93 -3.29 -3.73
CA LEU A 166 11.09 -3.09 -4.91
C LEU A 166 11.72 -3.65 -6.20
N ALA A 167 12.93 -4.21 -6.10
CA ALA A 167 13.68 -4.77 -7.22
C ALA A 167 12.94 -5.93 -7.90
#